data_AF-A0A0A0HRN8-F1
#
_entry.id   AF-A0A0A0HRN8-F1
#
_cell.length_a   1.000
_cell.length_b   1.000
_cell.length_c   1.000
_cell.angle_alpha   90.00
_cell.angle_beta   90.00
_cell.angle_gamma   90.00
#
_symmetry.space_group_name_H-M   'P 1'
#
loop_
_entity.id
_entity.type
_entity.pdbx_description
1 polymer ?
#
loop_
_entity_poly.entity_id
_entity_poly.type
_entity_poly.pdbx_seq_one_letter_code
_entity_poly.pdbx_strand_id
1 'polypeptide(L)'
;MLGGAYLCFEGAEKVWHLIVPHKDHGPQEAETLEAAHLEEQRVKGAIKTDFILSAEIMTIALSQIDIGTFWIQATALGLVAIGITILVYGAVALLVKADDVGLHLSTTGRFGATRAFGRGIVRSMPGVLTGIGAIGTVAMLWVGGSILVHGLHELGWHLPYEQIKHAAKWAVETAGALPGLVSWGVTAGLDGIVGLVAGLVLIPVVTRAIVPVSGWLFPEKS
;
A
#
# COMPACT_ATOMS: atom_id res chain seq x y z
N MET A 1 -0.82 6.50 12.51
CA MET A 1 -0.01 5.62 13.39
C MET A 1 -0.51 4.17 13.38
N LEU A 2 -1.75 3.87 13.83
CA LEU A 2 -2.29 2.50 13.77
C LEU A 2 -2.46 2.00 12.33
N GLY A 3 -2.91 2.87 11.41
CA GLY A 3 -2.95 2.57 9.96
C GLY A 3 -1.57 2.25 9.42
N GLY A 4 -0.57 3.10 9.70
CA GLY A 4 0.84 2.81 9.41
C GLY A 4 1.35 1.47 9.97
N ALA A 5 1.01 1.12 11.21
CA ALA A 5 1.38 -0.18 11.80
C ALA A 5 0.75 -1.36 11.06
N TYR A 6 -0.52 -1.24 10.65
CA TYR A 6 -1.20 -2.25 9.84
C TYR A 6 -0.54 -2.40 8.46
N LEU A 7 -0.21 -1.29 7.78
CA LEU A 7 0.52 -1.33 6.50
C LEU A 7 1.89 -1.99 6.61
N CYS A 8 2.63 -1.69 7.69
CA CYS A 8 3.90 -2.35 7.98
C CYS A 8 3.73 -3.86 8.20
N PHE A 9 2.72 -4.26 8.98
CA PHE A 9 2.41 -5.67 9.22
C PHE A 9 2.05 -6.40 7.91
N GLU A 10 1.09 -5.90 7.14
CA GLU A 10 0.64 -6.53 5.89
C GLU A 10 1.77 -6.58 4.85
N GLY A 11 2.54 -5.50 4.73
CA GLY A 11 3.71 -5.45 3.85
C GLY A 11 4.80 -6.46 4.25
N ALA A 12 5.10 -6.55 5.54
CA ALA A 12 6.11 -7.48 6.06
C ALA A 12 5.65 -8.94 5.96
N GLU A 13 4.37 -9.22 6.17
CA GLU A 13 3.77 -10.54 6.00
C GLU A 13 3.90 -11.03 4.56
N LYS A 14 3.58 -10.18 3.57
CA LYS A 14 3.77 -10.51 2.14
C LYS A 14 5.24 -10.81 1.81
N VAL A 15 6.18 -10.02 2.34
CA VAL A 15 7.62 -10.27 2.17
C VAL A 15 8.04 -11.58 2.86
N TRP A 16 7.53 -11.84 4.06
CA TRP A 16 7.82 -13.04 4.82
C TRP A 16 7.33 -14.32 4.12
N HIS A 17 6.12 -14.29 3.55
CA HIS A 17 5.56 -15.42 2.78
C HIS A 17 6.37 -15.76 1.53
N LEU A 18 7.03 -14.77 0.91
CA LEU A 18 7.93 -15.01 -0.21
C LEU A 18 9.23 -15.73 0.21
N ILE A 19 9.68 -15.54 1.46
CA ILE A 19 10.95 -16.08 1.98
C ILE A 19 10.73 -17.42 2.67
N VAL A 20 9.65 -17.58 3.43
CA VAL A 20 9.32 -18.82 4.15
C VAL A 20 7.96 -19.34 3.68
N PRO A 21 7.92 -20.25 2.69
CA PRO A 21 6.67 -20.82 2.20
C PRO A 21 6.07 -21.75 3.28
N HIS A 22 5.21 -21.20 4.12
CA HIS A 22 4.31 -21.99 4.94
C HIS A 22 3.07 -22.32 4.11
N LYS A 23 2.57 -23.56 4.23
CA LYS A 23 1.25 -23.94 3.73
C LYS A 23 0.20 -23.13 4.49
N ASP A 24 -0.54 -22.32 3.76
CA ASP A 24 -1.81 -21.64 4.05
C ASP A 24 -2.20 -21.38 5.51
N HIS A 25 -2.33 -20.08 5.82
CA HIS A 25 -3.52 -19.50 6.46
C HIS A 25 -3.73 -18.09 5.89
N GLY A 26 -4.17 -18.01 4.63
CA GLY A 26 -4.84 -16.80 4.16
C GLY A 26 -6.16 -16.61 4.93
N PRO A 27 -6.69 -15.38 5.06
CA PRO A 27 -7.96 -15.16 5.72
C PRO A 27 -9.09 -15.82 4.90
N GLN A 28 -9.65 -16.90 5.46
CA GLN A 28 -10.97 -17.47 5.14
C GLN A 28 -11.22 -17.82 3.66
N GLU A 29 -10.78 -19.02 3.26
CA GLU A 29 -11.64 -19.87 2.42
C GLU A 29 -12.79 -20.38 3.28
N ALA A 30 -13.86 -19.58 3.39
CA ALA A 30 -15.14 -20.02 3.91
C ALA A 30 -15.99 -20.57 2.75
N GLU A 31 -16.65 -21.67 3.06
CA GLU A 31 -17.36 -22.59 2.19
C GLU A 31 -18.40 -21.91 1.26
N THR A 32 -18.61 -22.57 0.12
CA THR A 32 -19.25 -22.10 -1.11
C THR A 32 -20.77 -21.83 -1.05
N LEU A 33 -21.36 -21.56 0.12
CA LEU A 33 -22.82 -21.41 0.26
C LEU A 33 -23.33 -20.05 0.76
N GLU A 34 -22.48 -19.04 0.95
CA GLU A 34 -22.93 -17.70 1.43
C GLU A 34 -22.32 -16.52 0.65
N ALA A 35 -22.15 -16.68 -0.67
CA ALA A 35 -21.40 -15.75 -1.53
C ALA A 35 -21.88 -14.28 -1.47
N ALA A 36 -23.18 -14.02 -1.36
CA ALA A 36 -23.72 -12.66 -1.31
C ALA A 36 -23.47 -11.95 0.03
N HIS A 37 -23.56 -12.68 1.15
CA HIS A 37 -23.31 -12.11 2.48
C HIS A 37 -21.81 -11.84 2.69
N LEU A 38 -20.96 -12.74 2.18
CA LEU A 38 -19.51 -12.54 2.14
C LEU A 38 -19.09 -11.40 1.22
N GLU A 39 -19.77 -11.20 0.08
CA GLU A 39 -19.52 -10.06 -0.82
C GLU A 39 -19.87 -8.73 -0.14
N GLU A 40 -21.03 -8.63 0.51
CA GLU A 40 -21.43 -7.42 1.22
C GLU A 40 -20.47 -7.09 2.39
N GLN A 41 -20.04 -8.10 3.14
CA GLN A 41 -19.04 -7.92 4.20
C GLN A 41 -17.68 -7.47 3.65
N ARG A 42 -17.23 -8.04 2.53
CA ARG A 42 -15.99 -7.63 1.85
C ARG A 42 -16.06 -6.21 1.34
N VAL A 43 -17.17 -5.81 0.73
CA VAL A 43 -17.40 -4.43 0.26
C VAL A 43 -17.39 -3.45 1.45
N LYS A 44 -18.12 -3.77 2.52
CA LYS A 44 -18.15 -2.94 3.74
C LYS A 44 -16.77 -2.83 4.41
N GLY A 45 -16.01 -3.92 4.45
CA GLY A 45 -14.64 -3.95 4.94
C GLY A 45 -13.72 -3.06 4.10
N ALA A 46 -13.76 -3.22 2.77
CA ALA A 46 -12.97 -2.42 1.85
C ALA A 46 -13.27 -0.92 1.96
N ILE A 47 -14.54 -0.53 2.09
CA ILE A 47 -14.94 0.88 2.26
C ILE A 47 -14.37 1.47 3.56
N LYS A 48 -14.44 0.73 4.68
CA LYS A 48 -13.87 1.21 5.96
C LYS A 48 -12.36 1.38 5.88
N THR A 49 -11.67 0.40 5.29
CA THR A 49 -10.21 0.47 5.12
C THR A 49 -9.82 1.64 4.22
N ASP A 50 -10.51 1.83 3.09
CA ASP A 50 -10.26 2.94 2.17
C ASP A 50 -10.54 4.31 2.81
N PHE A 51 -11.59 4.43 3.64
CA PHE A 51 -11.88 5.66 4.37
C PHE A 51 -10.78 6.04 5.38
N ILE A 52 -10.27 5.05 6.12
CA ILE A 52 -9.19 5.28 7.09
C ILE A 52 -7.89 5.64 6.36
N LEU A 53 -7.57 4.92 5.29
CA LEU A 53 -6.34 5.12 4.51
C LEU A 53 -6.38 6.47 3.77
N SER A 54 -7.51 6.83 3.17
CA SER A 54 -7.69 8.14 2.52
C SER A 54 -7.63 9.30 3.52
N ALA A 55 -8.17 9.14 4.73
CA ALA A 55 -8.01 10.13 5.80
C ALA A 55 -6.53 10.30 6.21
N GLU A 56 -5.76 9.21 6.28
CA GLU A 56 -4.33 9.24 6.62
C GLU A 56 -3.50 9.94 5.53
N ILE A 57 -3.72 9.62 4.25
CA ILE A 57 -3.10 10.33 3.12
C ILE A 57 -3.45 11.82 3.15
N MET A 58 -4.71 12.15 3.50
CA MET A 58 -5.17 13.52 3.62
C MET A 58 -4.42 14.28 4.72
N THR A 59 -4.24 13.66 5.89
CA THR A 59 -3.48 14.24 7.00
C THR A 59 -2.01 14.44 6.64
N ILE A 60 -1.40 13.49 5.93
CA ILE A 60 -0.01 13.65 5.42
C ILE A 60 0.06 14.79 4.41
N ALA A 61 -0.86 14.86 3.45
CA ALA A 61 -0.90 15.96 2.48
C ALA A 61 -1.08 17.31 3.19
N LEU A 62 -1.92 17.36 4.23
CA LEU A 62 -2.11 18.55 5.06
C LEU A 62 -0.83 18.98 5.77
N SER A 63 -0.04 18.03 6.28
CA SER A 63 1.22 18.31 7.00
C SER A 63 2.36 18.77 6.09
N GLN A 64 2.26 18.53 4.78
CA GLN A 64 3.24 19.00 3.78
C GLN A 64 2.93 20.41 3.25
N ILE A 65 1.73 20.95 3.50
CA ILE A 65 1.31 22.27 3.04
C ILE A 65 1.64 23.31 4.10
N ASP A 66 2.74 24.04 3.90
CA ASP A 66 3.19 25.14 4.79
C ASP A 66 2.65 26.50 4.32
N ILE A 67 1.33 26.60 4.09
CA ILE A 67 0.68 27.83 3.59
C ILE A 67 -0.31 28.35 4.62
N GLY A 68 -0.08 29.58 5.11
CA GLY A 68 -0.81 30.17 6.24
C GLY A 68 -2.28 30.55 6.00
N THR A 69 -2.83 30.39 4.79
CA THR A 69 -4.21 30.75 4.48
C THR A 69 -5.06 29.50 4.28
N PHE A 70 -6.05 29.29 5.17
CA PHE A 70 -6.99 28.16 5.14
C PHE A 70 -7.54 27.85 3.73
N TRP A 71 -7.94 28.89 2.99
CA TRP A 71 -8.50 28.74 1.65
C TRP A 71 -7.52 28.16 0.62
N ILE A 72 -6.22 28.49 0.73
CA ILE A 72 -5.19 27.97 -0.17
C ILE A 72 -4.91 26.50 0.17
N GLN A 73 -4.81 26.17 1.46
CA GLN A 73 -4.62 24.80 1.92
C GLN A 73 -5.81 23.91 1.52
N ALA A 74 -7.05 24.37 1.74
CA ALA A 74 -8.26 23.63 1.35
C ALA A 74 -8.34 23.41 -0.16
N THR A 75 -8.00 24.41 -0.97
CA THR A 75 -8.01 24.29 -2.43
C THR A 75 -6.92 23.34 -2.93
N ALA A 76 -5.70 23.47 -2.41
CA ALA A 76 -4.59 22.58 -2.75
C ALA A 76 -4.92 21.12 -2.40
N LEU A 77 -5.46 20.89 -1.20
CA LEU A 77 -5.85 19.57 -0.73
C LEU A 77 -6.99 18.97 -1.58
N GLY A 78 -7.99 19.77 -1.94
CA GLY A 78 -9.06 19.36 -2.86
C GLY A 78 -8.55 18.99 -4.25
N LEU A 79 -7.60 19.74 -4.81
CA LEU A 79 -6.96 19.42 -6.09
C LEU A 79 -6.18 18.12 -6.03
N VAL A 80 -5.42 17.88 -4.95
CA VAL A 80 -4.69 16.63 -4.74
C VAL A 80 -5.66 15.45 -4.64
N ALA A 81 -6.76 15.60 -3.88
CA ALA A 81 -7.77 14.56 -3.72
C ALA A 81 -8.39 14.15 -5.05
N ILE A 82 -8.82 15.13 -5.86
CA ILE A 82 -9.38 14.90 -7.20
C ILE A 82 -8.33 14.29 -8.13
N GLY A 83 -7.11 14.85 -8.12
CA GLY A 83 -6.00 14.40 -8.97
C GLY A 83 -5.63 12.94 -8.73
N ILE A 84 -5.45 12.55 -7.47
CA ILE A 84 -5.13 11.15 -7.09
C ILE A 84 -6.29 10.23 -7.44
N THR A 85 -7.54 10.64 -7.20
CA THR A 85 -8.73 9.84 -7.54
C THR A 85 -8.75 9.53 -9.04
N ILE A 86 -8.64 10.55 -9.89
CA ILE A 86 -8.64 10.38 -11.35
C ILE A 86 -7.44 9.52 -11.79
N LEU A 87 -6.26 9.77 -11.22
CA LEU A 87 -5.03 9.08 -11.61
C LEU A 87 -5.08 7.59 -11.25
N VAL A 88 -5.42 7.25 -10.01
CA VAL A 88 -5.42 5.87 -9.52
C VAL A 88 -6.56 5.07 -10.15
N TYR A 89 -7.80 5.56 -10.06
CA TYR A 89 -8.94 4.84 -10.64
C TYR A 89 -8.89 4.83 -12.17
N GLY A 90 -8.39 5.89 -12.80
CA GLY A 90 -8.16 5.93 -14.23
C GLY A 90 -7.10 4.92 -14.68
N ALA A 91 -5.98 4.80 -13.96
CA ALA A 91 -4.95 3.81 -14.26
C ALA A 91 -5.49 2.37 -14.11
N VAL A 92 -6.22 2.08 -13.03
CA VAL A 92 -6.85 0.76 -12.82
C VAL A 92 -7.88 0.47 -13.91
N ALA A 93 -8.73 1.45 -14.27
CA ALA A 93 -9.70 1.28 -15.34
C ALA A 93 -9.03 1.01 -16.71
N LEU A 94 -7.93 1.69 -17.00
CA LEU A 94 -7.13 1.44 -18.21
C LEU A 94 -6.51 0.04 -18.20
N LEU A 95 -6.01 -0.42 -17.05
CA LEU A 95 -5.44 -1.77 -16.90
C LEU A 95 -6.49 -2.85 -17.16
N VAL A 96 -7.66 -2.76 -16.50
CA VAL A 96 -8.76 -3.70 -16.69
C VAL A 96 -9.26 -3.66 -18.14
N LYS A 97 -9.38 -2.46 -18.73
CA LYS A 97 -9.81 -2.32 -20.12
C LYS A 97 -8.81 -2.92 -21.10
N ALA A 98 -7.51 -2.81 -20.82
CA ALA A 98 -6.48 -3.44 -21.65
C ALA A 98 -6.59 -4.97 -21.62
N ASP A 99 -6.93 -5.57 -20.47
CA ASP A 99 -7.16 -7.01 -20.35
C ASP A 99 -8.40 -7.46 -21.15
N ASP A 100 -9.54 -6.77 -20.97
CA ASP A 100 -10.77 -7.02 -21.72
C ASP A 100 -10.56 -6.93 -23.24
N VAL A 101 -9.85 -5.89 -23.68
CA VAL A 101 -9.52 -5.68 -25.10
C VAL A 101 -8.56 -6.76 -25.60
N GLY A 102 -7.59 -7.18 -24.78
CA GLY A 102 -6.68 -8.28 -25.09
C GLY A 102 -7.44 -9.58 -25.35
N LEU A 103 -8.37 -9.92 -24.45
CA LEU A 103 -9.22 -11.10 -24.57
C LEU A 103 -10.08 -11.01 -25.84
N HIS A 104 -10.77 -9.89 -26.05
CA HIS A 104 -11.63 -9.68 -27.22
C HIS A 104 -10.86 -9.77 -28.55
N LEU A 105 -9.64 -9.21 -28.62
CA LEU A 105 -8.78 -9.31 -29.81
C LEU A 105 -8.29 -10.74 -30.05
N SER A 106 -8.04 -11.50 -28.98
CA SER A 106 -7.58 -12.89 -29.07
C SER A 106 -8.63 -13.83 -29.68
N THR A 107 -9.91 -13.59 -29.41
CA THR A 107 -11.04 -14.40 -29.88
C THR A 107 -11.61 -13.91 -31.21
N THR A 108 -11.78 -12.60 -31.36
CA THR A 108 -12.59 -12.00 -32.45
C THR A 108 -11.73 -11.37 -33.54
N GLY A 109 -10.40 -11.30 -33.36
CA GLY A 109 -9.49 -10.67 -34.31
C GLY A 109 -9.62 -11.26 -35.72
N ARG A 110 -9.74 -10.40 -36.75
CA ARG A 110 -9.90 -10.84 -38.15
C ARG A 110 -8.61 -11.38 -38.77
N PHE A 111 -7.46 -10.96 -38.27
CA PHE A 111 -6.13 -11.34 -38.77
C PHE A 111 -5.36 -12.18 -37.74
N GLY A 112 -4.50 -13.09 -38.20
CA GLY A 112 -3.67 -13.90 -37.31
C GLY A 112 -2.77 -13.07 -36.39
N ALA A 113 -2.23 -11.97 -36.92
CA ALA A 113 -1.40 -11.02 -36.17
C ALA A 113 -2.17 -10.30 -35.05
N THR A 114 -3.43 -9.91 -35.28
CA THR A 114 -4.23 -9.23 -34.24
C THR A 114 -4.65 -10.19 -33.12
N ARG A 115 -4.95 -11.46 -33.46
CA ARG A 115 -5.17 -12.50 -32.44
C ARG A 115 -3.90 -12.82 -31.64
N ALA A 116 -2.74 -12.85 -32.31
CA ALA A 116 -1.46 -13.07 -31.64
C ALA A 116 -1.13 -11.92 -30.67
N PHE A 117 -1.38 -10.68 -31.07
CA PHE A 117 -1.24 -9.52 -30.21
C PHE A 117 -2.19 -9.56 -29.00
N GLY A 118 -3.48 -9.87 -29.20
CA GLY A 118 -4.44 -10.05 -28.11
C GLY A 118 -4.02 -11.13 -27.11
N ARG A 119 -3.55 -12.28 -27.59
CA ARG A 119 -2.97 -13.32 -26.72
C ARG A 119 -1.73 -12.84 -25.96
N GLY A 120 -0.89 -12.00 -26.60
CA GLY A 120 0.27 -11.38 -25.96
C GLY A 120 -0.12 -10.54 -24.74
N ILE A 121 -1.14 -9.70 -24.88
CA ILE A 121 -1.66 -8.85 -23.79
C ILE A 121 -2.16 -9.71 -22.62
N VAL A 122 -3.02 -10.70 -22.89
CA VAL A 122 -3.58 -11.57 -21.84
C VAL A 122 -2.47 -12.40 -21.17
N ARG A 123 -1.47 -12.85 -21.95
CA ARG A 123 -0.31 -13.59 -21.42
C ARG A 123 0.53 -12.73 -20.49
N SER A 124 0.66 -11.43 -20.73
CA SER A 124 1.46 -10.54 -19.89
C SER A 124 0.71 -10.04 -18.65
N MET A 125 -0.62 -10.09 -18.61
CA MET A 125 -1.39 -9.55 -17.48
C MET A 125 -1.03 -10.14 -16.10
N PRO A 126 -0.85 -11.47 -15.94
CA PRO A 126 -0.42 -12.02 -14.65
C PRO A 126 0.90 -11.42 -14.16
N GLY A 127 1.85 -11.17 -15.07
CA GLY A 127 3.11 -10.52 -14.75
C GLY A 127 2.94 -9.06 -14.35
N VAL A 128 2.08 -8.32 -15.05
CA VAL A 128 1.75 -6.93 -14.72
C VAL A 128 1.12 -6.84 -13.33
N LEU A 129 0.11 -7.68 -13.04
CA LEU A 129 -0.57 -7.72 -11.74
C LEU A 129 0.38 -8.12 -10.61
N THR A 130 1.28 -9.08 -10.84
CA THR A 130 2.31 -9.46 -9.87
C THR A 130 3.28 -8.31 -9.63
N GLY A 131 3.71 -7.62 -10.69
CA GLY A 131 4.58 -6.44 -10.59
C GLY A 131 3.96 -5.30 -9.80
N ILE A 132 2.69 -4.97 -10.09
CA ILE A 132 1.94 -3.96 -9.33
C ILE A 132 1.79 -4.38 -7.87
N GLY A 133 1.50 -5.66 -7.59
CA GLY A 133 1.42 -6.18 -6.22
C GLY A 133 2.75 -6.06 -5.46
N ALA A 134 3.87 -6.35 -6.12
CA ALA A 134 5.21 -6.18 -5.53
C ALA A 134 5.52 -4.70 -5.25
N ILE A 135 5.26 -3.81 -6.20
CA ILE A 135 5.41 -2.36 -6.03
C ILE A 135 4.50 -1.87 -4.88
N GLY A 136 3.26 -2.35 -4.82
CA GLY A 136 2.32 -2.05 -3.76
C GLY A 136 2.82 -2.49 -2.39
N THR A 137 3.46 -3.66 -2.30
CA THR A 137 4.06 -4.15 -1.05
C THR A 137 5.21 -3.26 -0.58
N VAL A 138 6.10 -2.85 -1.50
CA VAL A 138 7.17 -1.88 -1.20
C VAL A 138 6.59 -0.55 -0.75
N ALA A 139 5.53 -0.08 -1.42
CA ALA A 139 4.84 1.15 -1.07
C ALA A 139 4.17 1.07 0.32
N MET A 140 3.54 -0.06 0.67
CA MET A 140 2.95 -0.29 1.99
C MET A 140 4.00 -0.18 3.10
N LEU A 141 5.18 -0.78 2.91
CA LEU A 141 6.28 -0.71 3.87
C LEU A 141 6.85 0.71 4.01
N TRP A 142 7.06 1.38 2.88
CA TRP A 142 7.56 2.77 2.88
C TRP A 142 6.56 3.73 3.54
N VAL A 143 5.31 3.75 3.07
CA VAL A 143 4.27 4.64 3.61
C VAL A 143 4.03 4.34 5.08
N GLY A 144 3.85 3.07 5.46
CA GLY A 144 3.68 2.67 6.86
C GLY A 144 4.86 3.07 7.73
N GLY A 145 6.10 2.85 7.27
CA GLY A 145 7.31 3.25 7.98
C GLY A 145 7.40 4.76 8.17
N SER A 146 7.15 5.55 7.12
CA SER A 146 7.12 7.02 7.22
C SER A 146 6.09 7.51 8.23
N ILE A 147 4.88 6.94 8.26
CA ILE A 147 3.84 7.26 9.25
C ILE A 147 4.33 6.95 10.67
N LEU A 148 5.00 5.81 10.87
CA LEU A 148 5.54 5.44 12.17
C LEU A 148 6.62 6.42 12.62
N VAL A 149 7.58 6.74 11.75
CA VAL A 149 8.67 7.66 12.05
C VAL A 149 8.16 9.07 12.39
N HIS A 150 7.24 9.61 11.58
CA HIS A 150 6.65 10.94 11.82
C HIS A 150 5.81 10.95 13.09
N GLY A 151 4.97 9.94 13.29
CA GLY A 151 4.17 9.85 14.52
C GLY A 151 5.03 9.70 15.77
N LEU A 152 6.12 8.92 15.74
CA LEU A 152 7.09 8.84 16.85
C LEU A 152 7.70 10.20 17.17
N HIS A 153 8.04 10.97 16.14
CA HIS A 153 8.59 12.31 16.30
C HIS A 153 7.58 13.25 16.97
N GLU A 154 6.31 13.22 16.59
CA GLU A 154 5.25 14.01 17.23
C GLU A 154 4.98 13.57 18.68
N LEU A 155 5.13 12.29 18.99
CA LEU A 155 5.02 11.72 20.34
C LEU A 155 6.23 12.01 21.26
N GLY A 156 7.25 12.70 20.76
CA GLY A 156 8.44 13.11 21.52
C GLY A 156 9.65 12.17 21.39
N TRP A 157 9.56 11.09 20.60
CA TRP A 157 10.71 10.25 20.26
C TRP A 157 11.28 10.67 18.90
N HIS A 158 12.21 11.62 18.91
CA HIS A 158 12.75 12.23 17.69
C HIS A 158 13.87 11.42 17.01
N LEU A 159 14.47 10.44 17.71
CA LEU A 159 15.68 9.74 17.28
C LEU A 159 15.62 9.14 15.85
N PRO A 160 14.60 8.35 15.44
CA PRO A 160 14.57 7.71 14.13
C PRO A 160 14.42 8.74 13.02
N TYR A 161 13.61 9.78 13.25
CA TYR A 161 13.41 10.85 12.29
C TYR A 161 14.69 11.66 12.04
N GLU A 162 15.41 12.03 13.12
CA GLU A 162 16.67 12.76 12.98
C GLU A 162 17.77 11.91 12.33
N GLN A 163 17.86 10.62 12.67
CA GLN A 163 18.82 9.71 12.03
C GLN A 163 18.58 9.59 10.52
N ILE A 164 17.33 9.48 10.10
CA ILE A 164 16.97 9.41 8.68
C ILE A 164 17.34 10.71 7.96
N LYS A 165 17.04 11.86 8.57
CA LYS A 165 17.43 13.17 8.04
C LYS A 165 18.94 13.35 7.94
N HIS A 166 19.70 12.90 8.94
CA HIS A 166 21.16 12.96 8.91
C HIS A 166 21.74 12.07 7.81
N ALA A 167 21.22 10.85 7.64
CA ALA A 167 21.62 9.95 6.57
C ALA A 167 21.30 10.54 5.18
N ALA A 168 20.12 11.14 5.00
CA ALA A 168 19.73 11.80 3.76
C ALA A 168 20.64 13.00 3.44
N LYS A 169 20.97 13.85 4.43
CA LYS A 169 21.90 14.97 4.27
C LYS A 169 23.29 14.50 3.86
N TRP A 170 23.83 13.49 4.56
CA TRP A 170 25.13 12.91 4.23
C TRP A 170 25.18 12.31 2.82
N ALA A 171 24.12 11.65 2.39
CA ALA A 171 24.03 11.10 1.05
C ALA A 171 23.99 12.19 -0.03
N VAL A 172 23.29 13.30 0.23
CA VAL A 172 23.26 14.46 -0.68
C VAL A 172 24.65 15.10 -0.80
N GLU A 173 25.35 15.26 0.33
CA GLU A 173 26.69 15.86 0.36
C GLU A 173 27.74 15.01 -0.38
N THR A 174 27.56 13.69 -0.43
CA THR A 174 28.48 12.76 -1.10
C THR A 174 28.16 12.52 -2.58
N ALA A 175 26.89 12.57 -2.98
CA ALA A 175 26.46 12.25 -4.34
C ALA A 175 26.74 13.36 -5.38
N GLY A 176 26.85 14.63 -4.95
CA GLY A 176 27.22 15.76 -5.81
C GLY A 176 26.23 16.14 -6.94
N ALA A 177 25.15 15.38 -7.14
CA ALA A 177 24.12 15.62 -8.15
C ALA A 177 22.72 15.20 -7.68
N LEU A 178 21.69 15.90 -8.16
CA LEU A 178 20.27 15.66 -7.86
C LEU A 178 19.94 15.55 -6.35
N PRO A 179 20.22 16.60 -5.54
CA PRO A 179 20.04 16.58 -4.09
C PRO A 179 18.62 16.19 -3.66
N GLY A 180 17.60 16.62 -4.40
CA GLY A 180 16.21 16.27 -4.13
C GLY A 180 15.92 14.78 -4.30
N LEU A 181 16.41 14.17 -5.38
CA LEU A 181 16.17 12.74 -5.67
C LEU A 181 16.92 11.84 -4.69
N VAL A 182 18.17 12.20 -4.36
CA VAL A 182 19.00 11.46 -3.40
C VAL A 182 18.39 11.53 -2.01
N SER A 183 18.03 12.73 -1.55
CA SER A 183 17.38 12.92 -0.26
C SER A 183 16.07 12.13 -0.16
N TRP A 184 15.22 12.23 -1.18
CA TRP A 184 13.97 11.47 -1.26
C TRP A 184 14.22 9.96 -1.24
N GLY A 185 15.14 9.45 -2.06
CA GLY A 185 15.41 8.02 -2.17
C GLY A 185 15.98 7.43 -0.87
N VAL A 186 16.87 8.14 -0.20
CA VAL A 186 17.43 7.70 1.10
C VAL A 186 16.37 7.74 2.19
N THR A 187 15.59 8.82 2.27
CA THR A 187 14.50 8.94 3.24
C THR A 187 13.49 7.81 3.01
N ALA A 188 13.04 7.60 1.77
CA ALA A 188 12.09 6.57 1.42
C ALA A 188 12.60 5.15 1.69
N GLY A 189 13.87 4.88 1.38
CA GLY A 189 14.49 3.59 1.65
C GLY A 189 14.58 3.30 3.14
N LEU A 190 15.00 4.28 3.95
CA LEU A 190 15.11 4.11 5.40
C LEU A 190 13.75 4.00 6.07
N ASP A 191 12.76 4.81 5.66
CA ASP A 191 11.38 4.67 6.11
C ASP A 191 10.85 3.26 5.79
N GLY A 192 11.10 2.75 4.57
CA GLY A 192 10.75 1.38 4.19
C GLY A 192 11.42 0.30 5.05
N ILE A 193 12.68 0.49 5.43
CA ILE A 193 13.40 -0.41 6.35
C ILE A 193 12.77 -0.38 7.74
N VAL A 194 12.49 0.82 8.28
CA VAL A 194 11.79 0.96 9.56
C VAL A 194 10.43 0.27 9.50
N GLY A 195 9.68 0.47 8.41
CA GLY A 195 8.40 -0.18 8.19
C GLY A 195 8.51 -1.71 8.14
N LEU A 196 9.51 -2.25 7.47
CA LEU A 196 9.76 -3.70 7.43
C LEU A 196 10.11 -4.25 8.81
N VAL A 197 11.02 -3.59 9.55
CA VAL A 197 11.41 -4.01 10.91
C VAL A 197 10.21 -3.96 11.84
N ALA A 198 9.44 -2.87 11.83
CA ALA A 198 8.23 -2.72 12.63
C ALA A 198 7.20 -3.80 12.27
N GLY A 199 6.98 -4.06 10.98
CA GLY A 199 6.09 -5.11 10.51
C GLY A 199 6.51 -6.51 10.98
N LEU A 200 7.79 -6.86 10.83
CA LEU A 200 8.32 -8.15 11.30
C LEU A 200 8.19 -8.33 12.82
N VAL A 201 8.32 -7.26 13.59
CA VAL A 201 8.08 -7.27 15.05
C VAL A 201 6.59 -7.42 15.36
N LEU A 202 5.70 -6.82 14.56
CA LEU A 202 4.26 -6.91 14.76
C LEU A 202 3.71 -8.31 14.46
N ILE A 203 4.30 -9.07 13.52
CA ILE A 203 3.85 -10.44 13.20
C ILE A 203 3.69 -11.33 14.44
N PRO A 204 4.71 -11.56 15.28
CA PRO A 204 4.56 -12.38 16.49
C PRO A 204 3.65 -11.74 17.54
N VAL A 205 3.55 -10.41 17.60
CA VAL A 205 2.68 -9.71 18.56
C VAL A 205 1.21 -9.94 18.21
N VAL A 206 0.84 -9.75 16.94
CA VAL A 206 -0.52 -9.95 16.47
C VAL A 206 -0.91 -11.43 16.60
N THR A 207 -0.08 -12.32 16.08
CA THR A 207 -0.38 -13.76 16.03
C THR A 207 -0.39 -14.44 17.41
N ARG A 208 0.51 -14.05 18.32
CA ARG A 208 0.63 -14.71 19.64
C ARG A 208 -0.03 -13.97 20.80
N ALA A 209 -0.28 -12.66 20.70
CA ALA A 209 -0.88 -11.89 21.79
C ALA A 209 -2.30 -11.41 21.45
N ILE A 210 -2.53 -10.85 20.26
CA ILE A 210 -3.81 -10.19 19.95
C ILE A 210 -4.88 -11.21 19.55
N VAL A 211 -4.60 -12.09 18.58
CA VAL A 211 -5.54 -13.11 18.10
C VAL A 211 -6.11 -14.02 19.23
N PRO A 212 -5.29 -14.57 20.16
CA PRO A 212 -5.83 -15.40 21.23
C PRO A 212 -6.67 -14.59 22.24
N VAL A 213 -6.32 -13.33 22.48
CA VAL A 213 -7.06 -12.46 23.40
C VAL A 213 -8.38 -11.99 22.78
N SER A 214 -8.42 -11.68 21.49
CA SER A 214 -9.66 -11.32 20.80
C SER A 214 -10.63 -12.50 20.69
N GLY A 215 -10.13 -13.71 20.45
CA GLY A 215 -10.94 -14.93 20.45
C GLY A 215 -11.54 -15.25 21.83
N TRP A 216 -10.89 -14.80 22.91
CA TRP A 216 -11.41 -14.92 24.27
C TRP A 216 -12.44 -13.82 24.62
N LEU A 217 -12.24 -12.59 24.14
CA LEU A 217 -13.12 -11.44 24.43
C LEU A 217 -14.37 -11.38 23.54
N PHE A 218 -14.27 -11.82 22.30
CA PHE A 218 -15.36 -11.85 21.33
C PHE A 218 -15.54 -13.26 20.77
N PRO A 219 -15.98 -14.23 21.59
CA PRO A 219 -16.30 -15.56 21.08
C PRO A 219 -17.38 -15.40 20.01
N GLU A 220 -17.07 -15.79 18.77
CA GLU A 220 -18.06 -15.86 17.70
C GLU A 220 -19.19 -16.77 18.17
N LYS A 221 -20.39 -16.19 18.31
CA LYS A 221 -21.59 -16.98 18.57
C LYS A 221 -21.87 -17.75 17.28
N SER A 222 -21.56 -19.05 17.33
CA SER A 222 -22.03 -20.06 16.38
C SER A 222 -23.54 -19.98 16.16
#